data_AF-A0A6A5GG09-F1
#
_entry.id   AF-A0A6A5GG09-F1
#
_cell.length_a   1.000
_cell.length_b   1.000
_cell.length_c   1.000
_cell.angle_alpha   90.00
_cell.angle_beta   90.00
_cell.angle_gamma   90.00
#
_symmetry.space_group_name_H-M   'P 1'
#
loop_
_entity.id
_entity.type
_entity.pdbx_description
1 polymer ?
#
loop_
_entity_poly.entity_id
_entity_poly.type
_entity_poly.pdbx_seq_one_letter_code
_entity_poly.pdbx_strand_id
1 'polypeptide(L)'
;MLLLPALSALTVVIIDYYNQALTNFCVVTITGHGSISTFVMLIAHRPYRDAIKIMFRKRAVKSVEVSRRGLQAHRVGNVMSSDYNQ
;
A
#
# COMPACT_ATOMS: atom_id res chain seq x y z
N MET A 1 -18.60 9.50 -8.20
CA MET A 1 -18.01 10.76 -8.68
C MET A 1 -18.05 10.77 -10.20
N LEU A 2 -19.18 11.18 -10.79
CA LEU A 2 -19.39 11.23 -12.26
C LEU A 2 -18.76 12.47 -12.93
N LEU A 3 -18.34 13.45 -12.12
CA LEU A 3 -17.66 14.67 -12.59
C LEU A 3 -16.30 14.40 -13.24
N LEU A 4 -15.53 13.43 -12.72
CA LEU A 4 -14.22 13.08 -13.29
C LEU A 4 -14.31 12.48 -14.70
N PRO A 5 -15.11 11.43 -14.98
CA PRO A 5 -15.22 10.87 -16.33
C PRO A 5 -15.78 11.88 -17.34
N ALA A 6 -16.72 12.73 -16.92
CA ALA A 6 -17.28 13.79 -17.76
C ALA A 6 -16.23 14.86 -18.14
N LEU A 7 -15.42 15.31 -17.18
CA LEU A 7 -14.34 16.28 -17.43
C LEU A 7 -13.21 15.68 -18.29
N SER A 8 -12.87 14.41 -18.09
CA SER A 8 -11.88 13.74 -18.95
C SER A 8 -12.36 13.58 -20.39
N ALA A 9 -13.63 13.20 -20.59
CA ALA A 9 -14.22 13.07 -21.93
C ALA A 9 -14.29 14.44 -22.64
N LEU A 10 -14.66 15.49 -21.90
CA LEU A 10 -14.69 16.86 -22.43
C LEU A 10 -13.30 17.37 -22.81
N THR A 11 -12.27 17.02 -22.03
CA THR A 11 -10.87 17.41 -22.30
C THR A 11 -10.34 16.79 -23.59
N VAL A 12 -10.73 15.53 -23.89
CA VAL A 12 -10.33 14.84 -25.13
C VAL A 12 -10.96 15.49 -26.37
N VAL A 13 -12.21 15.94 -26.27
CA VAL A 13 -12.95 16.55 -27.38
C VAL A 13 -12.49 17.98 -27.67
N ILE A 14 -12.18 18.78 -26.63
CA ILE A 14 -11.79 20.19 -26.79
C ILE A 14 -10.41 20.36 -27.43
N ILE A 15 -9.50 19.41 -27.21
CA ILE A 15 -8.09 19.66 -27.52
C ILE A 15 -7.77 19.50 -29.01
N ASP A 16 -8.55 18.78 -29.83
CA ASP A 16 -8.40 18.61 -31.30
C ASP A 16 -6.96 18.60 -31.85
N TYR A 17 -6.02 18.13 -31.04
CA TYR A 17 -4.57 18.21 -31.26
C TYR A 17 -3.99 16.92 -30.74
N TYR A 18 -3.56 16.09 -31.69
CA TYR A 18 -3.04 14.73 -31.51
C TYR A 18 -1.64 14.75 -30.87
N ASN A 19 -1.50 15.40 -29.70
CA ASN A 19 -0.24 15.41 -28.98
C ASN A 19 -0.08 14.08 -28.25
N GLN A 20 0.86 13.28 -28.71
CA GLN A 20 1.15 11.94 -28.20
C GLN A 20 1.44 11.92 -26.69
N ALA A 21 2.04 12.99 -26.15
CA ALA A 21 2.24 13.14 -24.70
C ALA A 21 0.90 13.21 -23.95
N LEU A 22 -0.08 13.91 -24.52
CA LEU A 22 -1.41 14.12 -23.93
C LEU A 22 -2.28 12.86 -24.07
N THR A 23 -2.19 12.17 -25.20
CA THR A 23 -2.81 10.86 -25.40
C THR A 23 -2.27 9.84 -24.40
N ASN A 24 -0.94 9.73 -24.25
CA ASN A 24 -0.33 8.82 -23.28
C ASN A 24 -0.74 9.16 -21.84
N PHE A 25 -0.79 10.45 -21.49
CA PHE A 25 -1.26 10.90 -20.19
C PHE A 25 -2.73 10.55 -19.94
N CYS A 26 -3.59 10.69 -20.95
CA CYS A 26 -5.00 10.32 -20.87
C CYS A 26 -5.17 8.81 -20.67
N VAL A 27 -4.43 7.98 -21.43
CA VAL A 27 -4.45 6.52 -21.28
C VAL A 27 -4.00 6.11 -19.87
N VAL A 28 -2.92 6.68 -19.34
CA VAL A 28 -2.46 6.42 -17.96
C VAL A 28 -3.51 6.85 -16.93
N THR A 29 -4.18 7.99 -17.13
CA THR A 29 -5.20 8.50 -16.21
C THR A 29 -6.45 7.63 -16.21
N ILE A 30 -6.92 7.21 -17.39
CA ILE A 30 -8.10 6.36 -17.55
C ILE A 30 -7.84 4.96 -16.96
N THR A 31 -6.69 4.38 -17.28
CA THR A 31 -6.29 3.07 -16.72
C THR A 31 -6.05 3.13 -15.21
N GLY A 32 -5.53 4.25 -14.70
CA GLY A 32 -5.29 4.48 -13.27
C GLY A 32 -6.54 4.84 -12.44
N HIS A 33 -7.67 5.17 -13.08
CA HIS A 33 -8.88 5.62 -12.39
C HIS A 33 -9.43 4.59 -11.38
N GLY A 34 -9.30 3.29 -11.70
CA GLY A 34 -9.68 2.21 -10.78
C GLY A 34 -8.84 2.22 -9.51
N SER A 35 -7.52 2.38 -9.64
CA SER A 35 -6.59 2.47 -8.51
C SER A 35 -6.88 3.71 -7.64
N ILE A 36 -7.12 4.86 -8.26
CA ILE A 36 -7.47 6.10 -7.56
C ILE A 36 -8.78 5.93 -6.78
N SER A 37 -9.78 5.25 -7.35
CA SER A 37 -11.05 4.99 -6.67
C SER A 37 -10.86 4.13 -5.42
N THR A 38 -10.01 3.11 -5.46
CA THR A 38 -9.66 2.33 -4.27
C THR A 38 -8.93 3.17 -3.23
N PHE A 39 -7.93 3.98 -3.62
CA PHE A 39 -7.23 4.87 -2.69
C PHE A 39 -8.18 5.88 -2.05
N VAL A 40 -9.11 6.45 -2.81
CA VAL A 40 -10.12 7.37 -2.29
C VAL A 40 -11.04 6.66 -1.30
N MET A 41 -11.46 5.42 -1.54
CA MET A 41 -12.26 4.66 -0.56
C MET A 41 -11.47 4.39 0.73
N LEU A 42 -10.20 3.99 0.60
CA LEU A 42 -9.31 3.73 1.74
C LEU A 42 -9.05 4.99 2.58
N ILE A 43 -8.88 6.14 1.91
CA ILE A 43 -8.64 7.42 2.57
C ILE A 43 -9.97 8.02 3.02
N ALA A 44 -10.96 8.30 2.20
CA ALA A 44 -12.16 9.04 2.62
C ALA A 44 -12.94 8.38 3.78
N HIS A 45 -13.01 7.04 3.83
CA HIS A 45 -13.84 6.34 4.82
C HIS A 45 -13.07 6.01 6.10
N ARG A 46 -13.52 6.58 7.24
CA ARG A 46 -13.04 6.28 8.60
C ARG A 46 -12.85 4.77 8.88
N PRO A 47 -13.83 3.88 8.63
CA PRO A 47 -13.67 2.45 8.94
C PRO A 47 -12.52 1.80 8.16
N TYR A 48 -12.28 2.24 6.92
CA TYR A 48 -11.18 1.73 6.10
C TYR A 48 -9.81 2.23 6.60
N ARG A 49 -9.70 3.51 6.99
CA ARG A 49 -8.47 4.03 7.61
C ARG A 49 -8.09 3.25 8.87
N ASP A 50 -9.08 2.94 9.71
CA ASP A 50 -8.82 2.28 10.99
C ASP A 50 -8.49 0.80 10.81
N ALA A 51 -9.12 0.11 9.85
CA ALA A 51 -8.72 -1.23 9.43
C ALA A 51 -7.26 -1.27 8.95
N ILE A 52 -6.85 -0.32 8.10
CA ILE A 52 -5.47 -0.20 7.63
C ILE A 52 -4.50 -0.03 8.80
N LYS A 53 -4.76 0.91 9.71
CA LYS A 53 -3.89 1.13 10.89
C LYS A 53 -3.75 -0.13 11.74
N ILE A 54 -4.85 -0.87 11.96
CA ILE A 54 -4.85 -2.12 12.70
C ILE A 54 -3.99 -3.17 11.97
N MET A 55 -4.12 -3.31 10.66
CA MET A 55 -3.32 -4.23 9.86
C MET A 55 -1.83 -3.91 9.92
N PHE A 56 -1.45 -2.63 9.73
CA PHE A 56 -0.06 -2.20 9.83
C PHE A 56 0.51 -2.40 11.25
N ARG A 57 -0.26 -2.09 12.29
CA ARG A 57 0.15 -2.32 13.69
C ARG A 57 0.33 -3.82 13.97
N LYS A 58 -0.58 -4.68 13.52
CA LYS A 58 -0.44 -6.15 13.66
C LYS A 58 0.79 -6.66 12.93
N ARG A 59 1.10 -6.13 11.74
CA ARG A 59 2.30 -6.51 10.97
C ARG A 59 3.59 -6.10 11.70
N ALA A 60 3.63 -4.89 12.25
CA ALA A 60 4.76 -4.42 13.06
C ALA A 60 4.97 -5.30 14.30
N VAL A 61 3.89 -5.60 15.05
CA VAL A 61 3.97 -6.47 16.24
C VAL A 61 4.45 -7.88 15.89
N LYS A 62 3.91 -8.49 14.83
CA LYS A 62 4.38 -9.82 14.37
C LYS A 62 5.87 -9.80 14.00
N SER A 63 6.35 -8.77 13.32
CA SER A 63 7.76 -8.63 12.96
C SER A 63 8.66 -8.58 14.20
N VAL A 64 8.26 -7.81 15.22
CA VAL A 64 9.00 -7.69 16.47
C VAL A 64 8.99 -9.01 17.25
N GLU A 65 7.85 -9.71 17.28
CA GLU A 65 7.74 -11.01 17.95
C GLU A 65 8.64 -12.08 17.32
N VAL A 66 8.67 -12.17 15.99
CA VAL A 66 9.55 -13.11 15.27
C VAL A 66 11.03 -12.80 15.57
N SER A 67 11.40 -11.52 15.60
CA SER A 67 12.76 -11.11 15.96
C SER A 67 13.12 -11.49 17.41
N ARG A 68 12.21 -11.27 18.37
CA ARG A 68 12.42 -11.65 19.77
C ARG A 68 12.57 -13.16 19.95
N ARG A 69 11.76 -13.97 19.26
CA ARG A 69 11.89 -15.43 19.29
C ARG A 69 13.22 -15.91 18.75
N GLY A 70 13.71 -15.32 17.67
CA GLY A 70 15.05 -15.62 17.13
C GLY A 70 16.17 -15.33 18.14
N LEU A 71 16.09 -14.18 18.83
CA LEU A 71 17.04 -13.81 19.89
C LEU A 71 16.97 -14.75 21.11
N GLN A 72 15.78 -15.16 21.53
CA GLN A 72 15.60 -16.09 22.64
C GLN A 72 16.16 -17.48 22.31
N ALA A 73 15.89 -18.00 21.10
CA ALA A 73 16.44 -19.28 20.66
C ALA A 73 17.97 -19.27 20.62
N HIS A 74 18.58 -18.19 20.13
CA HIS A 74 20.04 -18.02 20.15
C HIS A 74 20.59 -17.94 21.58
N ARG A 75 19.90 -17.22 22.49
CA ARG A 75 20.34 -17.09 23.88
C ARG A 75 20.28 -18.42 24.63
N VAL A 76 19.23 -19.22 24.42
CA VAL A 76 19.10 -20.56 25.03
C VAL A 76 20.18 -21.50 24.51
N GLY A 77 20.50 -21.47 23.22
CA GLY A 77 21.59 -22.26 22.65
C GLY A 77 22.95 -21.96 23.30
N ASN A 78 23.26 -20.68 23.53
CA ASN A 78 24.50 -20.28 24.21
C ASN A 78 24.57 -20.75 25.68
N VAL A 79 23.45 -20.70 26.41
CA VAL A 79 23.40 -21.16 27.81
C VAL A 79 23.60 -22.66 27.89
N MET A 80 22.86 -23.44 27.08
CA MET A 80 23.04 -24.90 27.02
C MET A 80 24.48 -25.28 26.66
N SER A 81 25.07 -24.61 25.66
CA SER A 81 26.44 -24.90 25.27
C SER A 81 27.46 -24.52 26.35
N SER A 82 27.16 -23.55 27.22
CA SER A 82 28.00 -23.22 28.39
C SER A 82 27.93 -24.31 29.45
N ASP A 83 26.73 -24.86 29.71
CA ASP A 83 26.53 -25.93 30.70
C ASP A 83 27.19 -27.25 30.27
N TYR A 84 27.36 -27.49 28.97
CA TYR A 84 28.09 -28.66 28.44
C TYR A 84 29.62 -28.55 28.52
N ASN A 85 30.17 -27.34 28.67
CA ASN A 85 31.61 -27.09 28.70
C ASN A 85 32.18 -26.93 30.11
N GLN A 86 31.39 -27.24 31.14
CA GLN A 86 31.77 -27.27 32.56
C GLN A 86 31.78 -28.71 33.07
#